data_AF-A0AAN1GV22-F1
#
_entry.id   AF-A0AAN1GV22-F1
#
_cell.length_a   1.000
_cell.length_b   1.000
_cell.length_c   1.000
_cell.angle_alpha   90.00
_cell.angle_beta   90.00
_cell.angle_gamma   90.00
#
_symmetry.space_group_name_H-M   'P 1'
#
loop_
_entity.id
_entity.type
_entity.pdbx_description
1 polymer ?
#
loop_
_entity_poly.entity_id
_entity_poly.type
_entity_poly.pdbx_seq_one_letter_code
_entity_poly.pdbx_strand_id
1 'polypeptide(L)'
;MASIKENRGFRNLRLSRRVKMQAVAFLMLAPVASQAESCLAPVRPFMPSDSQAARDYADIIRRDFEIYITDIQDYFRCLELERARAFEEAREVSQDYGRFLEMVGD
;
A
#
# COMPACT_ATOMS: atom_id res chain seq x y z
N MET A 1 14.65 -46.52 40.06
CA MET A 1 15.16 -45.36 39.29
C MET A 1 14.65 -45.46 37.87
N ALA A 2 13.54 -44.78 37.54
CA ALA A 2 13.09 -44.63 36.16
C ALA A 2 12.14 -43.42 36.04
N SER A 3 12.22 -42.76 34.87
CA SER A 3 11.19 -41.89 34.30
C SER A 3 11.22 -40.38 34.62
N ILE A 4 12.27 -39.68 34.19
CA ILE A 4 12.25 -38.20 34.00
C ILE A 4 13.02 -37.79 32.73
N LYS A 5 12.83 -38.47 31.58
CA LYS A 5 13.49 -38.04 30.32
C LYS A 5 12.54 -37.79 29.14
N GLU A 6 11.28 -38.21 29.21
CA GLU A 6 10.39 -38.21 28.02
C GLU A 6 9.65 -36.89 27.76
N ASN A 7 9.50 -36.00 28.76
CA ASN A 7 8.64 -34.82 28.62
C ASN A 7 9.32 -33.62 27.90
N ARG A 8 10.66 -33.60 27.80
CA ARG A 8 11.40 -32.46 27.24
C ARG A 8 11.34 -32.39 25.71
N GLY A 9 11.33 -33.53 25.02
CA GLY A 9 11.30 -33.60 23.55
C GLY A 9 9.96 -33.17 22.95
N PHE A 10 8.84 -33.57 23.56
CA PHE A 10 7.50 -33.24 23.08
C PHE A 10 7.16 -31.75 23.16
N ARG A 11 7.66 -31.06 24.20
CA ARG A 11 7.49 -29.60 24.38
C ARG A 11 8.19 -28.81 23.27
N ASN A 12 9.38 -29.24 22.85
CA ASN A 12 10.17 -28.57 21.81
C ASN A 12 9.54 -28.72 20.41
N LEU A 13 8.96 -29.88 20.10
CA LEU A 13 8.22 -30.08 18.84
C LEU A 13 6.95 -29.21 18.77
N ARG A 14 6.20 -29.10 19.87
CA ARG A 14 4.98 -28.27 19.94
C ARG A 14 5.31 -26.78 19.82
N LEU A 15 6.40 -26.33 20.43
CA LEU A 15 6.87 -24.94 20.34
C LEU A 15 7.37 -24.62 18.92
N SER A 16 8.15 -25.51 18.30
CA SER A 16 8.62 -25.36 16.92
C SER A 16 7.46 -25.33 15.92
N ARG A 17 6.43 -26.19 16.09
CA ARG A 17 5.21 -26.15 15.27
C ARG A 17 4.45 -24.82 15.41
N ARG A 18 4.32 -24.29 16.63
CA ARG A 18 3.66 -22.99 16.86
C ARG A 18 4.41 -21.83 16.21
N VAL A 19 5.74 -21.80 16.33
CA VAL A 19 6.59 -20.77 15.69
C VAL A 19 6.50 -20.84 14.17
N LYS A 20 6.54 -22.05 13.58
CA LYS A 20 6.38 -22.23 12.13
C LYS A 20 5.00 -21.79 11.64
N MET A 21 3.94 -22.12 12.40
CA MET A 21 2.58 -21.72 12.06
C MET A 21 2.39 -20.19 12.16
N GLN A 22 2.98 -19.56 13.17
CA GLN A 22 3.00 -18.10 13.29
C GLN A 22 3.76 -17.44 12.13
N ALA A 23 4.93 -17.97 11.75
CA ALA A 23 5.71 -17.44 10.63
C ALA A 23 4.96 -17.53 9.29
N VAL A 24 4.24 -18.63 9.04
CA VAL A 24 3.39 -18.77 7.85
C VAL A 24 2.22 -17.78 7.88
N ALA A 25 1.58 -17.57 9.05
CA ALA A 25 0.53 -16.57 9.17
C ALA A 25 1.04 -15.14 8.89
N PHE A 26 2.25 -14.80 9.34
CA PHE A 26 2.88 -13.51 9.02
C PHE A 26 3.20 -13.36 7.53
N LEU A 27 3.62 -14.42 6.83
CA LEU A 27 3.87 -14.38 5.39
C LEU A 27 2.59 -14.13 4.56
N MET A 28 1.44 -14.63 5.02
CA MET A 28 0.17 -14.50 4.30
C MET A 28 -0.49 -13.12 4.47
N LEU A 29 -0.03 -12.30 5.43
CA LEU A 29 -0.47 -10.91 5.62
C LEU A 29 0.37 -9.91 4.82
N ALA A 30 1.38 -10.36 4.07
CA ALA A 30 2.12 -9.47 3.18
C ALA A 30 1.17 -9.04 2.04
N PRO A 31 0.87 -7.73 1.91
CA PRO A 31 0.08 -7.26 0.78
C PRO A 31 0.83 -7.61 -0.50
N VAL A 32 0.21 -8.44 -1.35
CA VAL A 32 0.71 -8.66 -2.70
C VAL A 32 0.47 -7.34 -3.42
N ALA A 33 1.54 -6.64 -3.80
CA ALA A 33 1.47 -5.45 -4.65
C ALA A 33 1.10 -5.88 -6.08
N SER A 34 -0.12 -6.37 -6.25
CA SER A 34 -0.83 -6.29 -7.53
C SER A 34 -1.58 -4.96 -7.56
N GLN A 35 -2.23 -4.68 -8.69
CA GLN A 35 -3.13 -3.55 -8.97
C GLN A 35 -2.40 -2.34 -9.58
N ALA A 36 -2.74 -2.02 -10.84
CA ALA A 36 -2.81 -0.63 -11.24
C ALA A 36 -3.86 0.00 -10.29
N GLU A 37 -3.40 0.67 -9.24
CA GLU A 37 -4.32 1.35 -8.34
C GLU A 37 -4.87 2.56 -9.11
N SER A 38 -6.19 2.60 -9.30
CA SER A 38 -6.80 3.83 -9.81
C SER A 38 -6.73 4.85 -8.68
N CYS A 39 -5.76 5.77 -8.72
CA CYS A 39 -5.66 6.84 -7.73
C CYS A 39 -6.94 7.67 -7.74
N LEU A 40 -7.74 7.57 -6.67
CA LEU A 40 -9.01 8.28 -6.53
C LEU A 40 -8.76 9.64 -5.90
N ALA A 41 -9.06 10.71 -6.63
CA ALA A 41 -8.97 12.06 -6.10
C ALA A 41 -10.08 12.28 -5.04
N PRO A 42 -9.76 12.88 -3.88
CA PRO A 42 -10.77 13.22 -2.88
C PRO A 42 -11.71 14.32 -3.41
N VAL A 43 -12.95 14.29 -2.95
CA VAL A 43 -13.96 15.30 -3.32
C VAL A 43 -13.61 16.63 -2.67
N ARG A 44 -13.64 17.71 -3.45
CA ARG A 44 -13.40 19.05 -2.88
C ARG A 44 -14.49 19.42 -1.87
N PRO A 45 -14.12 19.92 -0.68
CA PRO A 45 -15.10 20.37 0.31
C PRO A 45 -15.85 21.60 -0.22
N PHE A 46 -17.10 21.75 0.22
CA PHE A 46 -17.94 22.88 -0.15
C PHE A 46 -17.57 24.12 0.68
N MET A 47 -17.51 25.29 0.04
CA MET A 47 -17.34 26.58 0.69
C MET A 47 -18.49 27.50 0.29
N PRO A 48 -19.40 27.87 1.21
CA PRO A 48 -20.48 28.80 0.91
C PRO A 48 -19.95 30.18 0.54
N SER A 49 -20.58 30.84 -0.44
CA SER A 49 -20.29 32.25 -0.75
C SER A 49 -20.85 33.21 0.31
N ASP A 50 -21.88 32.80 1.04
CA ASP A 50 -22.46 33.56 2.13
C ASP A 50 -21.63 33.39 3.42
N SER A 51 -21.16 34.52 3.96
CA SER A 51 -20.34 34.54 5.16
C SER A 51 -21.11 34.15 6.42
N GLN A 52 -22.43 34.36 6.47
CA GLN A 52 -23.23 33.94 7.61
C GLN A 52 -23.36 32.42 7.63
N ALA A 53 -23.74 31.80 6.51
CA ALA A 53 -23.74 30.35 6.35
C ALA A 53 -22.38 29.71 6.69
N ALA A 54 -21.27 30.34 6.29
CA ALA A 54 -19.93 29.85 6.66
C ALA A 54 -19.68 29.85 8.18
N ARG A 55 -20.22 30.83 8.92
CA ARG A 55 -20.11 30.88 10.38
C ARG A 55 -21.06 29.89 11.05
N ASP A 56 -22.29 29.80 10.57
CA ASP A 56 -23.33 28.93 11.13
C ASP A 56 -22.94 27.45 11.03
N TYR A 57 -22.23 27.07 9.97
CA TYR A 57 -21.79 25.70 9.73
C TYR A 57 -20.26 25.50 9.85
N ALA A 58 -19.57 26.42 10.55
CA ALA A 58 -18.11 26.46 10.60
C ALA A 58 -17.45 25.14 11.03
N ASP A 59 -18.04 24.42 11.98
CA ASP A 59 -17.46 23.18 12.48
C ASP A 59 -17.58 22.03 11.48
N ILE A 60 -18.68 21.95 10.73
CA ILE A 60 -18.86 20.95 9.66
C ILE A 60 -17.91 21.26 8.51
N ILE A 61 -17.87 22.52 8.07
CA ILE A 61 -16.99 22.96 6.99
C ILE A 61 -15.53 22.69 7.38
N ARG A 62 -15.10 23.06 8.59
CA ARG A 62 -13.73 22.79 9.05
C ARG A 62 -13.39 21.30 8.96
N ARG A 63 -14.28 20.44 9.45
CA ARG A 63 -14.07 18.99 9.42
C ARG A 63 -13.94 18.45 7.99
N ASP A 64 -14.77 18.90 7.06
CA ASP A 64 -14.70 18.46 5.66
C ASP A 64 -13.38 18.87 5.00
N PHE A 65 -12.86 20.05 5.33
CA PHE A 65 -11.53 20.49 4.88
C PHE A 65 -10.41 19.66 5.50
N GLU A 66 -10.48 19.33 6.79
CA GLU A 66 -9.48 18.48 7.47
C GLU A 66 -9.44 17.06 6.88
N ILE A 67 -10.60 16.49 6.57
CA ILE A 67 -10.71 15.20 5.88
C ILE A 67 -10.04 15.30 4.50
N TYR A 68 -10.39 16.31 3.69
CA TYR A 68 -9.78 16.51 2.38
C TYR A 68 -8.25 16.64 2.44
N ILE A 69 -7.71 17.41 3.39
CA ILE A 69 -6.26 17.62 3.55
C ILE A 69 -5.54 16.33 3.95
N THR A 70 -6.23 15.43 4.65
CA THR A 70 -5.69 14.11 4.98
C THR A 70 -5.71 13.22 3.75
N ASP A 71 -6.87 13.10 3.09
CA ASP A 71 -7.07 12.20 1.95
C ASP A 71 -6.23 12.58 0.72
N ILE A 72 -5.97 13.88 0.51
CA ILE A 72 -5.16 14.34 -0.63
C ILE A 72 -3.71 13.87 -0.54
N GLN A 73 -3.19 13.60 0.67
CA GLN A 73 -1.84 13.09 0.85
C GLN A 73 -1.74 11.63 0.38
N ASP A 74 -2.75 10.82 0.69
CA ASP A 74 -2.84 9.44 0.20
C ASP A 74 -2.99 9.39 -1.32
N TYR A 75 -3.78 10.31 -1.89
CA TYR A 75 -3.89 10.45 -3.33
C TYR A 75 -2.54 10.79 -3.99
N PHE A 76 -1.78 11.75 -3.46
CA PHE A 76 -0.45 12.08 -3.99
C PHE A 76 0.53 10.92 -3.86
N ARG A 77 0.52 10.20 -2.75
CA ARG A 77 1.34 9.01 -2.57
C ARG A 77 1.03 7.96 -3.64
N CYS A 78 -0.25 7.72 -3.92
CA CYS A 78 -0.65 6.83 -5.01
C CYS A 78 -0.10 7.29 -6.36
N LEU A 79 -0.29 8.57 -6.72
CA LEU A 79 0.17 9.10 -8.00
C LEU A 79 1.68 8.96 -8.21
N GLU A 80 2.49 9.21 -7.16
CA GLU A 80 3.94 9.07 -7.26
C GLU A 80 4.37 7.60 -7.41
N LEU A 81 3.64 6.66 -6.80
CA LEU A 81 3.89 5.23 -7.01
C LEU A 81 3.58 4.80 -8.45
N GLU A 82 2.42 5.20 -8.99
CA GLU A 82 2.07 4.91 -10.39
C GLU A 82 3.03 5.58 -11.37
N ARG A 83 3.47 6.81 -11.08
CA ARG A 83 4.50 7.49 -11.86
C ARG A 83 5.81 6.72 -11.87
N ALA A 84 6.29 6.25 -10.72
CA ALA A 84 7.51 5.47 -10.61
C ALA A 84 7.41 4.15 -11.37
N ARG A 85 6.27 3.44 -11.23
CA ARG A 85 5.98 2.21 -11.98
C ARG A 85 6.00 2.46 -13.49
N ALA A 86 5.24 3.45 -13.97
CA ALA A 86 5.15 3.76 -15.39
C ALA A 86 6.49 4.18 -15.98
N PHE A 87 7.33 4.86 -15.19
CA PHE A 87 8.67 5.24 -15.62
C PHE A 87 9.58 4.02 -15.82
N GLU A 88 9.49 3.04 -14.93
CA GLU A 88 10.25 1.79 -15.07
C GLU A 88 9.79 0.98 -16.28
N GLU A 89 8.49 0.84 -16.49
CA GLU A 89 7.93 0.18 -17.68
C GLU A 89 8.40 0.87 -18.97
N ALA A 90 8.34 2.21 -19.02
CA ALA A 90 8.83 2.97 -20.16
C ALA A 90 10.35 2.79 -20.40
N ARG A 91 11.14 2.67 -19.33
CA ARG A 91 12.58 2.39 -19.41
C ARG A 91 12.83 1.03 -20.06
N GLU A 92 12.17 -0.02 -19.58
CA GLU A 92 12.30 -1.37 -20.13
C GLU A 92 11.90 -1.41 -21.62
N VAL A 93 10.73 -0.87 -21.95
CA VAL A 93 10.23 -0.81 -23.34
C VAL A 93 11.21 -0.06 -24.26
N SER A 94 11.79 1.04 -23.77
CA SER A 94 12.78 1.80 -24.55
C SER A 94 14.07 1.01 -24.79
N GLN A 95 14.53 0.23 -23.80
CA GLN A 95 15.69 -0.64 -23.96
C GLN A 95 15.41 -1.77 -24.94
N ASP A 96 14.21 -2.35 -24.89
CA ASP A 96 13.77 -3.39 -25.81
C ASP A 96 13.72 -2.88 -27.25
N TYR A 97 13.21 -1.67 -27.44
CA TYR A 97 13.22 -1.02 -28.74
C TYR A 97 14.64 -0.74 -29.25
N GLY A 98 15.56 -0.31 -28.37
CA GLY A 98 16.97 -0.15 -28.72
C GLY A 98 17.60 -1.45 -29.22
N ARG A 99 17.39 -2.56 -28.52
CA ARG A 99 17.88 -3.89 -28.96
C ARG A 99 17.25 -4.33 -30.27
N PHE A 100 15.96 -4.04 -30.46
CA PHE A 100 15.29 -4.31 -31.73
C PHE A 100 15.96 -3.55 -32.89
N LEU A 101 16.27 -2.26 -32.70
CA LEU A 101 16.97 -1.46 -33.72
C LEU A 101 18.35 -2.02 -34.08
N GLU A 102 19.11 -2.53 -33.10
CA GLU A 102 20.39 -3.21 -33.35
C GLU A 102 20.24 -4.51 -34.15
N MET A 103 19.11 -5.22 -34.03
CA MET A 103 18.86 -6.46 -34.78
C MET A 103 18.42 -6.22 -36.22
N VAL A 104 17.73 -5.11 -36.48
CA VAL A 104 17.14 -4.81 -37.80
C VAL A 104 17.93 -3.78 -38.61
N GLY A 105 18.88 -3.09 -37.99
CA GLY A 105 19.82 -2.23 -38.69
C GLY A 105 20.96 -3.06 -39.29
N ASP A 106 21.07 -3.03 -40.62
CA ASP A 106 22.28 -3.45 -41.36
C ASP A 106 23.46 -2.50 -41.09
#